data_AF-A0A3B3VVQ7-F1
#
_entry.id   AF-A0A3B3VVQ7-F1
#
_cell.length_a   1.000
_cell.length_b   1.000
_cell.length_c   1.000
_cell.angle_alpha   90.00
_cell.angle_beta   90.00
_cell.angle_gamma   90.00
#
_symmetry.space_group_name_H-M   'P 1'
#
loop_
_entity.id
_entity.type
_entity.pdbx_description
1 polymer ?
#
loop_
_entity_poly.entity_id
_entity_poly.type
_entity_poly.pdbx_seq_one_letter_code
_entity_poly.pdbx_strand_id
1 'polypeptide(L)'
;MVTCVCLAALPPPRPPPLCPLFGSLVNLVLSYSSLHSLDQSGRRSVDSAHLHLLHLVTVAHLVQVLLTFTTGELSMDQDGEESEEEQLTCQLYGRLRDHLGSRCLPDISCGWRLWRCVRASVLPFLRTAALFFHYMNSASPPADLLGTGPGQWEALCSYLSLPSNLLLLYQNQRTLLEPWCCHPGVGQVLHGGGVLVRFPRESNRLIDLPEDYSILINQASSFTCPRSGGDKSRAPTLCLVCGCMLCSQSYCCQTEVEGEDVGACTAHTFTCGAGIGLFLRVRESQVLFVAGKTKGCFYPPPYLDDYGETDPGLKRGNPLHLCSERYQKIERLWRQHGIAEVIGHAQEANQTLVAIDWQHL
;
A
#
# COMPACT_ATOMS: atom_id res chain seq x y z
N MET A 1 -43.40 -21.02 16.30
CA MET A 1 -42.64 -21.78 15.28
C MET A 1 -42.12 -20.80 14.25
N VAL A 2 -41.04 -20.09 14.58
CA VAL A 2 -40.25 -19.35 13.59
C VAL A 2 -38.99 -20.18 13.42
N THR A 3 -38.79 -20.63 12.20
CA THR A 3 -37.82 -21.64 11.78
C THR A 3 -36.40 -21.22 12.14
N CYS A 4 -35.78 -22.03 13.00
CA CYS A 4 -34.35 -22.09 13.21
C CYS A 4 -33.71 -22.57 11.91
N VAL A 5 -33.25 -21.65 11.06
CA VAL A 5 -32.36 -22.00 9.96
C VAL A 5 -30.99 -22.19 10.58
N CYS A 6 -30.65 -23.45 10.85
CA CYS A 6 -29.28 -23.87 11.04
C CYS A 6 -28.44 -23.32 9.89
N LEU A 7 -27.61 -22.30 10.16
CA LEU A 7 -26.41 -22.03 9.37
C LEU A 7 -25.50 -23.25 9.55
N ALA A 8 -25.76 -24.27 8.73
CA ALA A 8 -24.80 -25.31 8.44
C ALA A 8 -23.48 -24.62 8.07
N ALA A 9 -22.41 -25.07 8.72
CA ALA A 9 -21.05 -24.61 8.56
C ALA A 9 -20.71 -24.32 7.09
N LEU A 10 -20.81 -23.04 6.69
CA LEU A 10 -20.00 -22.56 5.59
C LEU A 10 -18.56 -22.78 6.04
N PRO A 11 -17.71 -23.46 5.25
CA PRO A 11 -16.29 -23.51 5.56
C PRO A 11 -15.84 -22.05 5.73
N PRO A 12 -15.04 -21.74 6.76
CA PRO A 12 -14.53 -20.38 6.94
C PRO A 12 -13.95 -19.92 5.59
N PRO A 13 -14.26 -18.70 5.13
CA PRO A 13 -13.70 -18.20 3.88
C PRO A 13 -12.19 -18.39 3.97
N ARG A 14 -11.61 -19.12 3.01
CA ARG A 14 -10.16 -19.36 3.00
C ARG A 14 -9.51 -17.98 2.99
N PRO A 15 -8.83 -17.53 4.07
CA PRO A 15 -8.13 -16.27 4.01
C PRO A 15 -7.12 -16.42 2.87
N PRO A 16 -7.01 -15.45 1.94
CA PRO A 16 -5.98 -15.52 0.93
C PRO A 16 -4.66 -15.66 1.68
N PRO A 17 -3.87 -16.71 1.41
CA PRO A 17 -2.61 -16.88 2.12
C PRO A 17 -1.79 -15.63 1.85
N LEU A 18 -1.49 -14.87 2.91
CA LEU A 18 -0.66 -13.66 2.91
C LEU A 18 -1.36 -12.35 2.47
N CYS A 19 -2.63 -12.14 2.85
CA CYS A 19 -3.29 -10.82 2.82
C CYS A 19 -2.65 -9.80 3.78
N PRO A 20 -2.88 -8.48 3.60
CA PRO A 20 -2.51 -7.48 4.60
C PRO A 20 -3.29 -7.69 5.90
N LEU A 21 -2.58 -8.12 6.95
CA LEU A 21 -3.17 -8.62 8.19
C LEU A 21 -3.87 -7.56 9.06
N PHE A 22 -3.56 -6.27 8.89
CA PHE A 22 -4.27 -5.21 9.59
C PHE A 22 -5.76 -5.18 9.23
N GLY A 23 -6.11 -5.35 7.95
CA GLY A 23 -7.52 -5.43 7.55
C GLY A 23 -8.23 -6.64 8.17
N SER A 24 -7.53 -7.77 8.29
CA SER A 24 -8.03 -8.95 9.00
C SER A 24 -8.26 -8.68 10.48
N LEU A 25 -7.35 -7.98 11.16
CA LEU A 25 -7.53 -7.56 12.56
C LEU A 25 -8.80 -6.73 12.73
N VAL A 26 -8.97 -5.69 11.93
CA VAL A 26 -10.14 -4.80 11.99
C VAL A 26 -11.43 -5.60 11.79
N ASN A 27 -11.50 -6.44 10.76
CA ASN A 27 -12.68 -7.26 10.49
C ASN A 27 -12.98 -8.24 11.62
N LEU A 28 -11.97 -8.92 12.17
CA LEU A 28 -12.15 -9.88 13.27
C LEU A 28 -12.67 -9.19 14.54
N VAL A 29 -12.07 -8.06 14.91
CA VAL A 29 -12.43 -7.33 16.14
C VAL A 29 -13.84 -6.73 16.05
N LEU A 30 -14.19 -6.13 14.92
CA LEU A 30 -15.52 -5.57 14.70
C LEU A 30 -16.58 -6.69 14.64
N SER A 31 -16.31 -7.78 13.91
CA SER A 31 -17.25 -8.91 13.80
C SER A 31 -17.46 -9.64 15.12
N TYR A 32 -16.40 -9.83 15.92
CA TYR A 32 -16.51 -10.47 17.24
C TYR A 32 -17.47 -9.71 18.14
N SER A 33 -17.35 -8.37 18.15
CA SER A 33 -18.20 -7.49 18.95
C SER A 33 -19.66 -7.57 18.52
N SER A 34 -19.93 -7.68 17.21
CA SER A 34 -21.29 -7.85 16.67
C SER A 34 -21.90 -9.24 16.95
N LEU A 35 -21.09 -10.29 16.99
CA LEU A 35 -21.56 -11.65 17.27
C LEU A 35 -21.88 -11.86 18.76
N HIS A 36 -21.16 -11.17 19.66
CA HIS A 36 -21.28 -11.34 21.11
C HIS A 36 -22.07 -10.23 21.81
N SER A 37 -22.58 -9.22 21.11
CA SER A 37 -23.45 -8.19 21.68
C SER A 37 -24.81 -8.70 22.21
N LEU A 38 -25.13 -9.97 22.00
CA LEU A 38 -26.35 -10.62 22.49
C LEU A 38 -26.20 -11.21 23.91
N ASP A 39 -24.98 -11.28 24.46
CA ASP A 39 -24.73 -11.90 25.76
C ASP A 39 -24.48 -10.82 26.85
N GLN A 40 -25.41 -10.67 27.78
CA GLN A 40 -25.52 -9.54 28.71
C GLN A 40 -24.43 -9.44 29.80
N SER A 41 -23.40 -10.29 29.76
CA SER A 41 -22.24 -10.26 30.68
C SER A 41 -21.04 -9.47 30.14
N GLY A 42 -21.19 -8.83 28.98
CA GLY A 42 -20.19 -8.77 27.90
C GLY A 42 -19.09 -7.70 27.89
N ARG A 43 -18.80 -6.91 28.93
CA ARG A 43 -17.74 -5.88 28.82
C ARG A 43 -16.32 -6.41 29.04
N ARG A 44 -16.08 -7.17 30.12
CA ARG A 44 -14.75 -7.75 30.42
C ARG A 44 -14.35 -8.90 29.47
N SER A 45 -15.32 -9.59 28.88
CA SER A 45 -15.06 -10.69 27.93
C SER A 45 -14.64 -10.18 26.54
N VAL A 46 -15.03 -8.96 26.18
CA VAL A 46 -14.74 -8.39 24.86
C VAL A 46 -13.31 -7.88 24.80
N ASP A 47 -12.84 -7.21 25.87
CA ASP A 47 -11.46 -6.71 25.95
C ASP A 47 -10.42 -7.84 25.88
N SER A 48 -10.68 -8.97 26.57
CA SER A 48 -9.78 -10.14 26.55
C SER A 48 -9.78 -10.84 25.18
N ALA A 49 -10.93 -10.88 24.51
CA ALA A 49 -11.03 -11.43 23.16
C ALA A 49 -10.33 -10.56 22.12
N HIS A 50 -10.48 -9.23 22.20
CA HIS A 50 -9.77 -8.29 21.33
C HIS A 50 -8.25 -8.42 21.48
N LEU A 51 -7.76 -8.56 22.72
CA LEU A 51 -6.35 -8.82 22.99
C LEU A 51 -5.88 -10.16 22.40
N HIS A 52 -6.68 -11.22 22.54
CA HIS A 52 -6.37 -12.51 21.96
C HIS A 52 -6.30 -12.48 20.42
N LEU A 53 -7.24 -11.78 19.78
CA LEU A 53 -7.25 -11.56 18.33
C LEU A 53 -6.02 -10.75 17.88
N LEU A 54 -5.66 -9.70 18.64
CA LEU A 54 -4.44 -8.94 18.38
C LEU A 54 -3.20 -9.82 18.47
N HIS A 55 -3.08 -10.68 19.50
CA HIS A 55 -1.97 -11.61 19.62
C HIS A 55 -1.89 -12.54 18.39
N LEU A 56 -3.01 -13.18 18.03
CA LEU A 56 -3.07 -14.12 16.91
C LEU A 56 -2.65 -13.46 15.58
N VAL A 57 -3.19 -12.27 15.29
CA VAL A 57 -2.87 -11.55 14.06
C VAL A 57 -1.42 -11.03 14.08
N THR A 58 -0.90 -10.61 15.24
CA THR A 58 0.50 -10.21 15.38
C THR A 58 1.42 -11.38 15.06
N VAL A 59 1.13 -12.58 15.57
CA VAL A 59 1.95 -13.76 15.27
C VAL A 59 1.81 -14.19 13.82
N ALA A 60 0.61 -14.16 13.24
CA ALA A 60 0.43 -14.40 11.81
C ALA A 60 1.27 -13.41 10.97
N HIS A 61 1.39 -12.16 11.41
CA HIS A 61 2.21 -11.13 10.74
C HIS A 61 3.69 -11.43 10.86
N LEU A 62 4.17 -11.84 12.03
CA LEU A 62 5.56 -12.29 12.20
C LEU A 62 5.90 -13.42 11.23
N VAL A 63 5.03 -14.44 11.15
CA VAL A 63 5.24 -15.57 10.24
C VAL A 63 5.20 -15.11 8.79
N GLN A 64 4.24 -14.29 8.39
CA GLN A 64 4.17 -13.75 7.02
C GLN A 64 5.43 -12.98 6.63
N VAL A 65 5.98 -12.16 7.52
CA VAL A 65 7.24 -11.44 7.28
C VAL A 65 8.38 -12.42 7.04
N LEU A 66 8.51 -13.45 7.87
CA LEU A 66 9.56 -14.46 7.73
C LEU A 66 9.40 -15.30 6.45
N LEU A 67 8.16 -15.65 6.09
CA LEU A 67 7.87 -16.41 4.86
C LEU A 67 8.14 -15.60 3.59
N THR A 68 8.01 -14.28 3.65
CA THR A 68 8.21 -13.37 2.51
C THR A 68 9.60 -12.72 2.49
N PHE A 69 10.47 -13.12 3.43
CA PHE A 69 11.83 -12.60 3.54
C PHE A 69 12.64 -12.87 2.27
N THR A 70 13.35 -11.86 1.79
CA THR A 70 14.30 -11.98 0.67
C THR A 70 15.67 -11.47 1.08
N THR A 71 16.71 -12.16 0.61
CA THR A 71 18.12 -11.77 0.75
C THR A 71 18.45 -10.58 -0.18
N GLY A 72 17.82 -9.43 0.03
CA GLY A 72 18.16 -8.17 -0.64
C GLY A 72 19.39 -7.50 -0.03
N GLU A 73 20.06 -6.66 -0.82
CA GLU A 73 21.37 -6.01 -0.61
C GLU A 73 21.55 -5.31 0.75
N LEU A 74 22.01 -6.05 1.77
CA LEU A 74 22.61 -5.47 2.97
C LEU A 74 23.75 -6.40 3.40
N SER A 75 24.94 -6.12 2.89
CA SER A 75 26.20 -6.81 3.17
C SER A 75 26.94 -6.13 4.32
N MET A 76 26.39 -6.18 5.53
CA MET A 76 27.14 -5.74 6.71
C MET A 76 27.25 -6.92 7.66
N ASP A 77 28.49 -7.25 8.02
CA ASP A 77 28.75 -8.16 9.12
C ASP A 77 28.43 -7.44 10.44
N GLN A 78 27.84 -8.15 11.40
CA GLN A 78 27.57 -7.62 12.73
C GLN A 78 28.66 -8.12 13.67
N ASP A 79 29.36 -7.18 14.31
CA ASP A 79 30.24 -7.46 15.45
C ASP A 79 29.42 -7.27 16.74
N GLY A 80 29.01 -8.37 17.38
CA GLY A 80 28.26 -8.32 18.64
C GLY A 80 27.76 -9.68 19.14
N GLU A 81 27.38 -9.76 20.41
CA GLU A 81 26.67 -10.91 20.98
C GLU A 81 25.23 -10.95 20.44
N GLU A 82 24.76 -12.15 20.04
CA GLU A 82 23.39 -12.32 19.56
C GLU A 82 22.38 -12.08 20.68
N SER A 83 21.39 -11.22 20.43
CA SER A 83 20.31 -10.99 21.39
C SER A 83 19.31 -12.15 21.42
N GLU A 84 18.53 -12.28 22.51
CA GLU A 84 17.50 -13.31 22.64
C GLU A 84 16.49 -13.26 21.47
N GLU A 85 16.10 -12.07 21.04
CA GLU A 85 15.21 -11.87 19.89
C GLU A 85 15.81 -12.40 18.58
N GLU A 86 17.11 -12.21 18.37
CA GLU A 86 17.82 -12.69 17.18
C GLU A 86 17.82 -14.22 17.14
N GLN A 87 18.14 -14.85 18.28
CA GLN A 87 18.13 -16.31 18.43
C GLN A 87 16.73 -16.89 18.22
N LEU A 88 15.70 -16.31 18.85
CA LEU A 88 14.33 -16.78 18.70
C LEU A 88 13.80 -16.58 17.26
N THR A 89 14.21 -15.51 16.59
CA THR A 89 13.84 -15.28 15.19
C THR A 89 14.47 -16.33 14.28
N CYS A 90 15.76 -16.64 14.49
CA CYS A 90 16.47 -17.71 13.79
C CYS A 90 15.81 -19.07 14.00
N GLN A 91 15.46 -19.41 15.25
CA GLN A 91 14.79 -20.67 15.57
C GLN A 91 13.42 -20.78 14.88
N LEU A 92 12.62 -19.70 14.88
CA LEU A 92 11.33 -19.68 14.20
C LEU A 92 11.51 -19.86 12.69
N TYR A 93 12.45 -19.12 12.08
CA TYR A 93 12.74 -19.23 10.65
C TYR A 93 13.20 -20.64 10.25
N GLY A 94 14.11 -21.23 11.02
CA GLY A 94 14.56 -22.61 10.83
C GLY A 94 13.42 -23.61 10.85
N ARG A 95 12.51 -23.50 11.83
CA ARG A 95 11.30 -24.35 11.87
C ARG A 95 10.42 -24.15 10.66
N LEU A 96 10.15 -22.91 10.24
CA LEU A 96 9.34 -22.66 9.03
C LEU A 96 9.97 -23.29 7.79
N ARG A 97 11.30 -23.24 7.68
CA ARG A 97 12.05 -23.89 6.61
C ARG A 97 11.97 -25.41 6.66
N ASP A 98 12.04 -26.01 7.85
CA ASP A 98 11.93 -27.47 8.01
C ASP A 98 10.54 -27.97 7.56
N HIS A 99 9.48 -27.20 7.81
CA HIS A 99 8.11 -27.58 7.43
C HIS A 99 7.81 -27.35 5.94
N LEU A 100 8.30 -26.25 5.35
CA LEU A 100 8.04 -25.91 3.94
C LEU A 100 9.06 -26.50 2.97
N GLY A 101 10.19 -26.98 3.47
CA GLY A 101 11.31 -27.52 2.71
C GLY A 101 12.29 -26.44 2.23
N SER A 102 13.56 -26.81 2.10
CA SER A 102 14.69 -25.92 1.73
C SER A 102 14.58 -25.26 0.35
N ARG A 103 13.59 -25.65 -0.47
CA ARG A 103 13.33 -25.03 -1.79
C ARG A 103 12.48 -23.76 -1.70
N CYS A 104 11.71 -23.59 -0.62
CA CYS A 104 10.78 -22.47 -0.47
C CYS A 104 11.41 -21.25 0.21
N LEU A 105 12.37 -21.48 1.11
CA LEU A 105 12.99 -20.45 1.93
C LEU A 105 14.53 -20.55 1.84
N PRO A 106 15.23 -19.42 1.63
CA PRO A 106 16.69 -19.41 1.54
C PRO A 106 17.36 -19.88 2.84
N ASP A 107 18.59 -20.38 2.74
CA ASP A 107 19.41 -20.65 3.92
C ASP A 107 19.97 -19.33 4.47
N ILE A 108 19.66 -19.05 5.74
CA ILE A 108 20.07 -17.83 6.43
C ILE A 108 20.60 -18.21 7.79
N SER A 109 21.85 -17.88 8.03
CA SER A 109 22.54 -18.13 9.30
C SER A 109 22.63 -16.88 10.19
N CYS A 110 22.05 -15.75 9.76
CA CYS A 110 22.20 -14.46 10.44
C CYS A 110 20.88 -14.02 11.13
N GLY A 111 20.74 -14.31 12.43
CA GLY A 111 19.55 -13.96 13.22
C GLY A 111 19.26 -12.47 13.28
N TRP A 112 20.30 -11.65 13.33
CA TRP A 112 20.19 -10.19 13.35
C TRP A 112 19.51 -9.63 12.09
N ARG A 113 19.78 -10.19 10.90
CA ARG A 113 19.18 -9.74 9.63
C ARG A 113 17.68 -10.03 9.62
N LEU A 114 17.33 -11.24 10.07
CA LEU A 114 15.94 -11.66 10.19
C LEU A 114 15.21 -10.75 11.21
N TRP A 115 15.80 -10.54 12.39
CA TRP A 115 15.20 -9.74 13.44
C TRP A 115 15.04 -8.26 13.02
N ARG A 116 16.04 -7.67 12.38
CA ARG A 116 15.95 -6.30 11.83
C ARG A 116 14.82 -6.19 10.81
N CYS A 117 14.68 -7.18 9.93
CA CYS A 117 13.59 -7.23 8.97
C CYS A 117 12.23 -7.35 9.67
N VAL A 118 12.11 -8.24 10.67
CA VAL A 118 10.91 -8.38 11.50
C VAL A 118 10.54 -7.05 12.15
N ARG A 119 11.49 -6.38 12.82
CA ARG A 119 11.25 -5.10 13.50
C ARG A 119 10.78 -4.02 12.52
N ALA A 120 11.46 -3.88 11.37
CA ALA A 120 11.10 -2.90 10.34
C ALA A 120 9.73 -3.19 9.71
N SER A 121 9.36 -4.47 9.56
CA SER A 121 8.13 -4.93 8.92
C SER A 121 6.89 -4.88 9.82
N VAL A 122 7.09 -5.12 11.11
CA VAL A 122 6.01 -5.18 12.11
C VAL A 122 5.69 -3.80 12.68
N LEU A 123 6.66 -2.89 12.71
CA LEU A 123 6.47 -1.55 13.28
C LEU A 123 5.30 -0.76 12.65
N PRO A 124 5.11 -0.71 11.32
CA PRO A 124 3.94 -0.06 10.72
C PRO A 124 2.62 -0.70 11.17
N PHE A 125 2.57 -2.03 11.30
CA PHE A 125 1.40 -2.76 11.77
C PHE A 125 1.05 -2.37 13.21
N LEU A 126 2.05 -2.30 14.12
CA LEU A 126 1.84 -1.87 15.50
C LEU A 126 1.33 -0.43 15.59
N ARG A 127 1.87 0.49 14.78
CA ARG A 127 1.39 1.88 14.70
C ARG A 127 -0.08 1.94 14.29
N THR A 128 -0.46 1.18 13.25
CA THR A 128 -1.86 1.14 12.79
C THR A 128 -2.79 0.47 13.80
N ALA A 129 -2.34 -0.59 14.48
CA ALA A 129 -3.10 -1.26 15.54
C ALA A 129 -3.32 -0.32 16.74
N ALA A 130 -2.28 0.41 17.16
CA ALA A 130 -2.39 1.40 18.23
C ALA A 130 -3.41 2.49 17.91
N LEU A 131 -3.40 3.03 16.68
CA LEU A 131 -4.40 4.01 16.24
C LEU A 131 -5.82 3.41 16.25
N PHE A 132 -5.98 2.19 15.75
CA PHE A 132 -7.28 1.51 15.73
C PHE A 132 -7.85 1.31 17.15
N PHE A 133 -7.06 0.76 18.07
CA PHE A 133 -7.49 0.56 19.45
C PHE A 133 -7.63 1.87 20.23
N HIS A 134 -6.87 2.91 19.89
CA HIS A 134 -7.07 4.26 20.43
C HIS A 134 -8.49 4.76 20.12
N TYR A 135 -8.91 4.70 18.85
CA TYR A 135 -10.24 5.17 18.46
C TYR A 135 -11.37 4.25 18.96
N MET A 136 -11.15 2.94 19.06
CA MET A 136 -12.17 2.04 19.60
C MET A 136 -12.35 2.17 21.12
N ASN A 137 -11.25 2.24 21.87
CA ASN A 137 -11.29 2.22 23.34
C ASN A 137 -11.32 3.62 23.95
N SER A 138 -11.13 4.68 23.15
CA SER A 138 -10.96 6.07 23.60
C SER A 138 -9.84 6.25 24.64
N ALA A 139 -8.87 5.33 24.67
CA ALA A 139 -7.76 5.35 25.61
C ALA A 139 -6.69 6.32 25.11
N SER A 140 -6.34 7.35 25.89
CA SER A 140 -5.31 8.31 25.51
C SER A 140 -3.94 7.62 25.32
N PRO A 141 -3.24 7.85 24.21
CA PRO A 141 -1.91 7.30 24.02
C PRO A 141 -0.93 7.94 25.04
N PRO A 142 0.01 7.18 25.63
CA PRO A 142 1.07 7.75 26.44
C PRO A 142 1.92 8.75 25.64
N ALA A 143 2.51 9.73 26.34
CA ALA A 143 3.31 10.79 25.72
C ALA A 143 4.48 10.23 24.88
N ASP A 144 5.03 9.10 25.28
CA ASP A 144 6.13 8.41 24.59
C ASP A 144 5.77 7.96 23.17
N LEU A 145 4.47 7.76 22.87
CA LEU A 145 4.00 7.44 21.52
C LEU A 145 3.85 8.66 20.61
N LEU A 146 3.82 9.87 21.19
CA LEU A 146 3.68 11.12 20.44
C LEU A 146 5.03 11.63 19.91
N GLY A 147 6.15 11.13 20.44
CA GLY A 147 7.50 11.45 20.00
C GLY A 147 8.06 10.47 18.95
N THR A 148 9.00 10.94 18.12
CA THR A 148 9.77 10.12 17.15
C THR A 148 11.11 9.63 17.74
N GLY A 149 11.12 9.28 19.03
CA GLY A 149 12.34 8.93 19.76
C GLY A 149 12.71 7.44 19.73
N PRO A 150 13.95 7.09 20.15
CA PRO A 150 14.31 5.71 20.48
C PRO A 150 13.43 5.24 21.65
N GLY A 151 12.75 4.10 21.52
CA GLY A 151 11.77 3.61 22.50
C GLY A 151 10.34 3.44 21.97
N GLN A 152 10.08 3.86 20.71
CA GLN A 152 8.74 3.76 20.12
C GLN A 152 8.23 2.31 20.07
N TRP A 153 9.12 1.33 19.87
CA TRP A 153 8.75 -0.09 19.83
C TRP A 153 8.17 -0.55 21.16
N GLU A 154 8.88 -0.27 22.25
CA GLU A 154 8.53 -0.64 23.61
C GLU A 154 7.26 0.08 24.06
N ALA A 155 7.12 1.36 23.72
CA ALA A 155 5.90 2.14 23.99
C ALA A 155 4.67 1.59 23.25
N LEU A 156 4.81 1.17 21.98
CA LEU A 156 3.72 0.56 21.21
C LEU A 156 3.32 -0.79 21.78
N CYS A 157 4.31 -1.64 22.11
CA CYS A 157 4.03 -2.92 22.75
C CYS A 157 3.30 -2.72 24.09
N SER A 158 3.79 -1.81 24.94
CA SER A 158 3.16 -1.52 26.23
C SER A 158 1.73 -1.00 26.08
N TYR A 159 1.48 -0.08 25.14
CA TYR A 159 0.14 0.47 24.91
C TYR A 159 -0.85 -0.58 24.40
N LEU A 160 -0.37 -1.50 23.54
CA LEU A 160 -1.16 -2.60 23.00
C LEU A 160 -1.23 -3.83 23.94
N SER A 161 -0.65 -3.75 25.14
CA SER A 161 -0.54 -4.87 26.08
C SER A 161 0.17 -6.10 25.50
N LEU A 162 1.15 -5.87 24.62
CA LEU A 162 2.02 -6.88 24.01
C LEU A 162 3.34 -7.00 24.78
N PRO A 163 3.98 -8.19 24.79
CA PRO A 163 5.35 -8.32 25.28
C PRO A 163 6.32 -7.51 24.40
N SER A 164 7.42 -7.03 24.99
CA SER A 164 8.50 -6.35 24.24
C SER A 164 9.10 -7.27 23.17
N ASN A 165 9.27 -8.55 23.51
CA ASN A 165 9.65 -9.61 22.59
C ASN A 165 8.41 -10.33 22.05
N LEU A 166 7.97 -9.94 20.85
CA LEU A 166 6.77 -10.49 20.21
C LEU A 166 6.90 -11.98 19.84
N LEU A 167 8.12 -12.53 19.78
CA LEU A 167 8.34 -13.95 19.46
C LEU A 167 7.85 -14.87 20.57
N LEU A 168 7.74 -14.36 21.81
CA LEU A 168 7.12 -15.07 22.93
C LEU A 168 5.64 -15.36 22.66
N LEU A 169 4.95 -14.52 21.90
CA LEU A 169 3.55 -14.77 21.51
C LEU A 169 3.45 -16.02 20.62
N TYR A 170 4.40 -16.23 19.71
CA TYR A 170 4.45 -17.43 18.89
C TYR A 170 4.63 -18.69 19.73
N GLN A 171 5.53 -18.66 20.72
CA GLN A 171 5.75 -19.79 21.61
C GLN A 171 4.47 -20.20 22.35
N ASN A 172 3.68 -19.22 22.79
CA ASN A 172 2.43 -19.45 23.51
C ASN A 172 1.28 -19.94 22.60
N GLN A 173 1.29 -19.60 21.31
CA GLN A 173 0.21 -19.90 20.36
C GLN A 173 0.59 -20.95 19.31
N ARG A 174 1.70 -21.66 19.52
CA ARG A 174 2.33 -22.55 18.53
C ARG A 174 1.36 -23.58 17.93
N THR A 175 0.56 -24.24 18.76
CA THR A 175 -0.36 -25.31 18.33
C THR A 175 -1.45 -24.84 17.37
N LEU A 176 -1.85 -23.57 17.45
CA LEU A 176 -2.87 -22.98 16.57
C LEU A 176 -2.31 -22.59 15.20
N LEU A 177 -1.02 -22.27 15.15
CA LEU A 177 -0.38 -21.67 13.98
C LEU A 177 0.38 -22.66 13.12
N GLU A 178 0.87 -23.76 13.69
CA GLU A 178 1.53 -24.83 12.92
C GLU A 178 0.67 -25.33 11.74
N PRO A 179 -0.64 -25.61 11.89
CA PRO A 179 -1.48 -26.01 10.76
C PRO A 179 -1.59 -24.94 9.67
N TRP A 180 -1.58 -23.66 10.04
CA TRP A 180 -1.64 -22.55 9.10
C TRP A 180 -0.32 -22.40 8.31
N CYS A 181 0.82 -22.51 9.01
CA CYS A 181 2.15 -22.46 8.39
C CYS A 181 2.36 -23.60 7.40
N CYS A 182 1.80 -24.78 7.70
CA CYS A 182 1.89 -25.98 6.86
C CYS A 182 0.78 -26.09 5.82
N HIS A 183 -0.08 -25.07 5.66
CA HIS A 183 -1.18 -25.15 4.72
C HIS A 183 -0.64 -25.19 3.27
N PRO A 184 -1.10 -26.12 2.41
CA PRO A 184 -0.55 -26.31 1.06
C PRO A 184 -0.64 -25.05 0.18
N GLY A 185 -1.65 -24.21 0.43
CA GLY A 185 -1.79 -22.92 -0.24
C GLY A 185 -0.65 -21.92 0.05
N VAL A 186 0.01 -22.00 1.20
CA VAL A 186 1.18 -21.17 1.51
C VAL A 186 2.33 -21.56 0.60
N GLY A 187 2.63 -22.86 0.51
CA GLY A 187 3.62 -23.39 -0.42
C GLY A 187 3.33 -22.98 -1.86
N GLN A 188 2.09 -23.14 -2.33
CA GLN A 188 1.72 -22.79 -3.70
C GLN A 188 1.96 -21.30 -4.02
N VAL A 189 1.63 -20.39 -3.10
CA VAL A 189 1.87 -18.95 -3.30
C VAL A 189 3.37 -18.61 -3.30
N LEU A 190 4.17 -19.24 -2.42
CA LEU A 190 5.62 -19.04 -2.40
C LEU A 190 6.30 -19.53 -3.69
N HIS A 191 5.76 -20.55 -4.36
CA HIS A 191 6.23 -21.05 -5.64
C HIS A 191 5.75 -20.24 -6.86
N GLY A 192 5.17 -19.06 -6.66
CA GLY A 192 4.72 -18.17 -7.74
C GLY A 192 3.28 -18.37 -8.17
N GLY A 193 2.48 -19.17 -7.45
CA GLY A 193 1.06 -19.38 -7.71
C GLY A 193 0.14 -18.24 -7.27
N GLY A 194 0.67 -17.10 -6.80
CA GLY A 194 -0.13 -15.97 -6.34
C GLY A 194 0.66 -14.67 -6.12
N VAL A 195 -0.07 -13.59 -5.79
CA VAL A 195 0.52 -12.29 -5.46
C VAL A 195 1.08 -12.34 -4.04
N LEU A 196 2.39 -12.19 -3.91
CA LEU A 196 3.08 -12.18 -2.61
C LEU A 196 3.25 -10.76 -2.09
N VAL A 197 2.60 -10.43 -0.96
CA VAL A 197 2.85 -9.15 -0.28
C VAL A 197 4.13 -9.26 0.55
N ARG A 198 5.15 -8.49 0.15
CA ARG A 198 6.46 -8.44 0.84
C ARG A 198 6.52 -7.35 1.89
N PHE A 199 7.33 -7.59 2.91
CA PHE A 199 7.61 -6.64 3.99
C PHE A 199 9.12 -6.48 4.20
N PRO A 200 9.59 -5.30 4.69
CA PRO A 200 8.80 -4.11 5.02
C PRO A 200 8.22 -3.46 3.75
N ARG A 201 6.97 -3.00 3.82
CA ARG A 201 6.36 -2.30 2.69
C ARG A 201 6.98 -0.91 2.61
N GLU A 202 7.55 -0.60 1.45
CA GLU A 202 7.92 0.77 1.17
C GLU A 202 6.68 1.65 1.10
N SER A 203 6.82 2.89 1.55
CA SER A 203 5.74 3.86 1.41
C SER A 203 5.56 4.16 -0.07
N ASN A 204 4.34 4.02 -0.58
CA ASN A 204 3.97 4.41 -1.93
C ASN A 204 4.47 5.84 -2.20
N ARG A 205 5.21 6.04 -3.31
CA ARG A 205 5.69 7.34 -3.77
C ARG A 205 5.28 7.53 -5.23
N LEU A 206 5.17 8.78 -5.65
CA LEU A 206 5.15 9.09 -7.07
C LEU A 206 6.58 8.96 -7.63
N ILE A 207 6.70 8.87 -8.96
CA ILE A 207 8.00 8.77 -9.62
C ILE A 207 8.88 9.99 -9.34
N ASP A 208 10.19 9.81 -9.34
CA ASP A 208 11.09 10.96 -9.34
C ASP A 208 11.03 11.65 -10.71
N LEU A 209 10.70 12.94 -10.69
CA LEU A 209 10.65 13.78 -11.88
C LEU A 209 12.02 14.43 -12.12
N PRO A 210 12.44 14.63 -13.39
CA PRO A 210 13.68 15.32 -13.70
C PRO A 210 13.63 16.80 -13.31
N GLU A 211 14.77 17.35 -12.88
CA GLU A 211 14.89 18.78 -12.56
C GLU A 211 14.68 19.70 -13.78
N ASP A 212 15.20 19.30 -14.95
CA ASP A 212 15.02 20.02 -16.22
C ASP A 212 13.87 19.43 -17.02
N TYR A 213 12.86 20.26 -17.31
CA TYR A 213 11.69 19.87 -18.09
C TYR A 213 12.03 19.44 -19.52
N SER A 214 13.16 19.90 -20.09
CA SER A 214 13.61 19.52 -21.42
C SER A 214 13.78 17.99 -21.59
N ILE A 215 14.12 17.29 -20.50
CA ILE A 215 14.23 15.83 -20.47
C ILE A 215 12.88 15.19 -20.78
N LEU A 216 11.80 15.69 -20.18
CA LEU A 216 10.44 15.21 -20.47
C LEU A 216 10.03 15.50 -21.90
N ILE A 217 10.35 16.70 -22.43
CA ILE A 217 10.07 17.05 -23.83
C ILE A 217 10.76 16.08 -24.80
N ASN A 218 12.00 15.70 -24.51
CA ASN A 218 12.75 14.75 -25.32
C ASN A 218 12.17 13.33 -25.26
N GLN A 219 11.76 12.88 -24.06
CA GLN A 219 11.05 11.62 -23.88
C GLN A 219 9.72 11.60 -24.65
N ALA A 220 8.93 12.67 -24.54
CA ALA A 220 7.66 12.85 -25.24
C ALA A 220 7.81 12.93 -26.77
N SER A 221 8.91 13.49 -27.26
CA SER A 221 9.22 13.58 -28.69
C SER A 221 9.65 12.23 -29.30
N SER A 222 10.23 11.37 -28.47
CA SER A 222 10.66 10.01 -28.83
C SER A 222 9.54 8.98 -28.69
N PHE A 223 8.47 9.31 -27.95
CA PHE A 223 7.33 8.42 -27.74
C PHE A 223 6.50 8.22 -29.02
N THR A 224 6.40 6.96 -29.44
CA THR A 224 5.57 6.51 -30.56
C THR A 224 4.36 5.75 -30.04
N CYS A 225 3.20 5.99 -30.65
CA CYS A 225 1.97 5.35 -30.23
C CYS A 225 2.04 3.84 -30.55
N PRO A 226 1.80 2.94 -29.57
CA PRO A 226 1.92 1.50 -29.77
C PRO A 226 0.84 0.93 -30.71
N ARG A 227 -0.33 1.60 -30.82
CA ARG A 227 -1.45 1.15 -31.67
C ARG A 227 -1.54 1.85 -33.03
N SER A 228 -0.84 2.97 -33.22
CA SER A 228 -0.87 3.74 -34.48
C SER A 228 0.28 3.38 -35.43
N GLY A 229 0.84 2.17 -35.33
CA GLY A 229 1.88 1.72 -36.27
C GLY A 229 3.16 2.55 -36.27
N GLY A 230 3.47 3.24 -35.16
CA GLY A 230 4.70 4.05 -35.04
C GLY A 230 4.53 5.55 -35.26
N ASP A 231 3.31 6.03 -35.53
CA ASP A 231 3.04 7.48 -35.58
C ASP A 231 3.35 8.17 -34.24
N LYS A 232 3.84 9.42 -34.33
CA LYS A 232 4.09 10.26 -33.16
C LYS A 232 2.77 10.56 -32.44
N SER A 233 2.76 10.38 -31.12
CA SER A 233 1.59 10.74 -30.31
C SER A 233 1.35 12.25 -30.34
N ARG A 234 0.09 12.65 -30.51
CA ARG A 234 -0.32 14.06 -30.53
C ARG A 234 -0.25 14.68 -29.14
N ALA A 235 -0.62 13.93 -28.11
CA ALA A 235 -0.57 14.35 -26.70
C ALA A 235 0.07 13.24 -25.85
N PRO A 236 1.41 13.18 -25.78
CA PRO A 236 2.12 12.27 -24.90
C PRO A 236 1.97 12.70 -23.44
N THR A 237 1.58 11.75 -22.59
CA THR A 237 1.20 12.00 -21.20
C THR A 237 1.90 11.00 -20.28
N LEU A 238 2.57 11.50 -19.24
CA LEU A 238 3.32 10.71 -18.27
C LEU A 238 2.45 10.36 -17.06
N CYS A 239 2.33 9.08 -16.70
CA CYS A 239 1.71 8.67 -15.45
C CYS A 239 2.66 8.94 -14.28
N LEU A 240 2.26 9.78 -13.33
CA LEU A 240 3.09 10.13 -12.17
C LEU A 240 3.20 9.00 -11.13
N VAL A 241 2.34 7.99 -11.22
CA VAL A 241 2.36 6.83 -10.30
C VAL A 241 3.38 5.78 -10.74
N CYS A 242 3.46 5.47 -12.04
CA CYS A 242 4.30 4.37 -12.54
C CYS A 242 5.35 4.79 -13.58
N GLY A 243 5.32 6.03 -14.07
CA GLY A 243 6.27 6.52 -15.09
C GLY A 243 5.97 6.09 -16.52
N CYS A 244 4.84 5.43 -16.77
CA CYS A 244 4.46 5.02 -18.13
C CYS A 244 4.06 6.25 -18.98
N MET A 245 4.56 6.31 -20.21
CA MET A 245 4.14 7.28 -21.22
C MET A 245 2.96 6.72 -22.01
N LEU A 246 1.89 7.50 -22.12
CA LEU A 246 0.61 7.13 -22.70
C LEU A 246 0.17 8.16 -23.75
N CYS A 247 -0.72 7.74 -24.65
CA CYS A 247 -1.45 8.67 -25.51
C CYS A 247 -2.63 9.25 -24.74
N SER A 248 -2.82 10.57 -24.79
CA SER A 248 -4.01 11.22 -24.28
C SER A 248 -4.82 11.93 -25.36
N GLN A 249 -6.10 12.18 -25.10
CA GLN A 249 -7.03 12.92 -25.98
C GLN A 249 -6.98 12.44 -27.44
N SER A 250 -6.81 11.13 -27.62
CA SER A 250 -6.61 10.51 -28.94
C SER A 250 -7.32 9.16 -28.99
N TYR A 251 -8.13 8.95 -30.02
CA TYR A 251 -8.88 7.69 -30.24
C TYR A 251 -7.97 6.47 -30.51
N CYS A 252 -6.68 6.69 -30.79
CA CYS A 252 -5.73 5.65 -31.18
C CYS A 252 -5.53 4.50 -30.18
N CYS A 253 -5.68 4.76 -28.88
CA CYS A 253 -5.38 3.80 -27.82
C CYS A 253 -6.62 3.49 -26.96
N GLN A 254 -7.82 3.69 -27.50
CA GLN A 254 -9.05 3.39 -26.78
C GLN A 254 -9.14 1.90 -26.44
N THR A 255 -9.68 1.63 -25.25
CA THR A 255 -9.87 0.28 -24.74
C THR A 255 -11.23 0.21 -24.08
N GLU A 256 -11.90 -0.93 -24.21
CA GLU A 256 -13.16 -1.17 -23.53
C GLU A 256 -12.92 -1.48 -22.05
N VAL A 257 -13.56 -0.72 -21.17
CA VAL A 257 -13.56 -0.96 -19.71
C VAL A 257 -15.01 -1.03 -19.25
N GLU A 258 -15.43 -2.22 -18.82
CA GLU A 258 -16.81 -2.54 -18.40
C GLU A 258 -17.87 -2.14 -19.46
N GLY A 259 -17.65 -2.46 -20.73
CA GLY A 259 -18.63 -2.20 -21.80
C GLY A 259 -18.57 -0.80 -22.42
N GLU A 260 -17.66 0.06 -21.98
CA GLU A 260 -17.52 1.43 -22.47
C GLU A 260 -16.12 1.69 -23.03
N ASP A 261 -16.04 2.32 -24.21
CA ASP A 261 -14.77 2.73 -24.79
C ASP A 261 -14.20 3.93 -24.03
N VAL A 262 -13.03 3.72 -23.43
CA VAL A 262 -12.29 4.73 -22.69
C VAL A 262 -10.92 4.98 -23.31
N GLY A 263 -10.39 6.20 -23.17
CA GLY A 263 -9.05 6.56 -23.60
C GLY A 263 -7.96 5.84 -22.79
N ALA A 264 -6.72 5.95 -23.25
CA ALA A 264 -5.61 5.18 -22.68
C ALA A 264 -5.27 5.60 -21.24
N CYS A 265 -5.39 6.88 -20.90
CA CYS A 265 -5.12 7.36 -19.55
C CYS A 265 -6.21 6.86 -18.61
N THR A 266 -7.48 6.96 -19.02
CA THR A 266 -8.63 6.48 -18.25
C THR A 266 -8.54 4.97 -18.02
N ALA A 267 -8.26 4.17 -19.07
CA ALA A 267 -8.02 2.72 -18.94
C ALA A 267 -6.87 2.40 -17.97
N HIS A 268 -5.78 3.16 -18.04
CA HIS A 268 -4.61 2.96 -17.19
C HIS A 268 -4.93 3.19 -15.71
N THR A 269 -5.86 4.08 -15.36
CA THR A 269 -6.24 4.31 -13.95
C THR A 269 -6.74 3.04 -13.25
N PHE A 270 -7.47 2.17 -13.96
CA PHE A 270 -8.02 0.93 -13.42
C PHE A 270 -6.95 -0.12 -13.10
N THR A 271 -5.81 -0.08 -13.79
CA THR A 271 -4.70 -1.02 -13.59
C THR A 271 -3.60 -0.46 -12.69
N CYS A 272 -3.36 0.86 -12.72
CA CYS A 272 -2.25 1.50 -12.01
C CYS A 272 -2.66 2.18 -10.70
N GLY A 273 -3.85 2.78 -10.64
CA GLY A 273 -4.25 3.66 -9.53
C GLY A 273 -5.62 3.37 -8.93
N ALA A 274 -6.15 2.16 -9.15
CA ALA A 274 -7.46 1.70 -8.67
C ALA A 274 -8.60 2.69 -9.00
N GLY A 275 -8.59 3.21 -10.23
CA GLY A 275 -9.58 4.18 -10.74
C GLY A 275 -9.22 5.64 -10.49
N ILE A 276 -8.09 5.95 -9.86
CA ILE A 276 -7.54 7.31 -9.74
C ILE A 276 -6.27 7.42 -10.61
N GLY A 277 -6.15 8.50 -11.38
CA GLY A 277 -5.01 8.77 -12.25
C GLY A 277 -4.39 10.13 -12.00
N LEU A 278 -3.06 10.18 -11.96
CA LEU A 278 -2.27 11.42 -11.93
C LEU A 278 -1.37 11.44 -13.14
N PHE A 279 -1.58 12.42 -14.01
CA PHE A 279 -0.95 12.46 -15.32
C PHE A 279 -0.32 13.82 -15.57
N LEU A 280 0.90 13.85 -16.11
CA LEU A 280 1.54 15.08 -16.59
C LEU A 280 1.49 15.09 -18.12
N ARG A 281 0.71 16.01 -18.67
CA ARG A 281 0.68 16.26 -20.12
C ARG A 281 1.92 17.06 -20.51
N VAL A 282 2.83 16.43 -21.24
CA VAL A 282 4.17 16.99 -21.43
C VAL A 282 4.18 18.19 -22.39
N ARG A 283 3.37 18.17 -23.46
CA ARG A 283 3.32 19.29 -24.42
C ARG A 283 2.58 20.50 -23.84
N GLU A 284 1.64 20.26 -22.96
CA GLU A 284 0.79 21.28 -22.36
C GLU A 284 1.34 21.82 -21.03
N SER A 285 2.37 21.19 -20.47
CA SER A 285 2.88 21.50 -19.12
C SER A 285 1.74 21.63 -18.11
N GLN A 286 0.94 20.57 -18.02
CA GLN A 286 -0.28 20.58 -17.19
C GLN A 286 -0.48 19.23 -16.54
N VAL A 287 -0.81 19.24 -15.25
CA VAL A 287 -1.20 18.01 -14.54
C VAL A 287 -2.70 17.78 -14.73
N LEU A 288 -3.05 16.52 -14.88
CA LEU A 288 -4.39 16.03 -15.08
C LEU A 288 -4.69 15.00 -13.98
N PHE A 289 -5.75 15.26 -13.23
CA PHE A 289 -6.32 14.30 -12.30
C PHE A 289 -7.54 13.65 -12.93
N VAL A 290 -7.62 12.32 -12.83
CA VAL A 290 -8.74 11.53 -13.35
C VAL A 290 -9.28 10.65 -12.23
N ALA A 291 -10.60 10.53 -12.14
CA ALA A 291 -11.29 9.63 -11.23
C ALA A 291 -12.43 8.90 -11.94
N GLY A 292 -12.36 7.58 -11.95
CA GLY A 292 -13.27 6.73 -12.71
C GLY A 292 -13.19 7.02 -14.20
N LYS A 293 -14.31 6.88 -14.90
CA LYS A 293 -14.37 7.02 -16.37
C LYS A 293 -14.67 8.44 -16.83
N THR A 294 -15.42 9.21 -16.04
CA THR A 294 -16.07 10.45 -16.51
C THR A 294 -15.68 11.69 -15.72
N LYS A 295 -14.81 11.57 -14.73
CA LYS A 295 -14.43 12.70 -13.88
C LYS A 295 -12.94 12.99 -13.99
N GLY A 296 -12.63 14.27 -14.01
CA GLY A 296 -11.27 14.75 -13.94
C GLY A 296 -11.22 16.26 -13.78
N CYS A 297 -10.02 16.76 -13.53
CA CYS A 297 -9.74 18.19 -13.50
C CYS A 297 -8.28 18.45 -13.89
N PHE A 298 -8.03 19.67 -14.36
CA PHE A 298 -6.67 20.16 -14.55
C PHE A 298 -6.11 20.71 -13.24
N TYR A 299 -4.83 20.44 -13.01
CA TYR A 299 -4.06 20.91 -11.88
C TYR A 299 -2.79 21.62 -12.36
N PRO A 300 -2.33 22.69 -11.69
CA PRO A 300 -1.10 23.36 -12.07
C PRO A 300 0.11 22.40 -12.07
N PRO A 301 1.02 22.50 -13.06
CA PRO A 301 2.21 21.65 -13.11
C PRO A 301 3.18 21.96 -11.95
N PRO A 302 4.03 20.99 -11.57
CA PRO A 302 5.09 21.20 -10.60
C PRO A 302 6.35 21.84 -11.23
N TYR A 303 6.24 22.51 -12.38
CA TYR A 303 7.37 23.12 -13.08
C TYR A 303 7.17 24.62 -13.26
N LEU A 304 8.23 25.38 -13.01
CA LEU A 304 8.24 26.85 -13.04
C LEU A 304 9.46 27.37 -13.78
N ASP A 305 9.35 28.54 -14.39
CA ASP A 305 10.51 29.28 -14.88
C ASP A 305 11.26 30.00 -13.74
N ASP A 306 12.35 30.68 -14.08
CA ASP A 306 13.16 31.46 -13.14
C ASP A 306 12.39 32.60 -12.43
N TYR A 307 11.21 32.97 -12.94
CA TYR A 307 10.34 33.98 -12.37
C TYR A 307 9.23 33.38 -11.48
N GLY A 308 9.18 32.06 -11.34
CA GLY A 308 8.19 31.34 -10.55
C GLY A 308 6.83 31.17 -11.25
N GLU A 309 6.78 31.36 -12.56
CA GLU A 309 5.56 31.22 -13.37
C GLU A 309 5.51 29.86 -14.08
N THR A 310 4.28 29.35 -14.28
CA THR A 310 4.05 28.18 -15.14
C THR A 310 3.95 28.63 -16.60
N ASP A 311 4.32 27.78 -17.56
CA ASP A 311 4.14 28.03 -19.01
C ASP A 311 3.16 27.01 -19.65
N PRO A 312 1.83 27.19 -19.49
CA PRO A 312 0.84 26.30 -20.09
C PRO A 312 0.95 26.28 -21.62
N GLY A 313 1.12 25.08 -22.18
CA GLY A 313 1.32 24.90 -23.62
C GLY A 313 2.73 25.26 -24.11
N LEU A 314 3.68 25.53 -23.21
CA LEU A 314 5.07 25.87 -23.52
C LEU A 314 5.17 27.02 -24.54
N LYS A 315 4.29 28.02 -24.43
CA LYS A 315 4.13 29.08 -25.43
C LYS A 315 5.23 30.12 -25.32
N ARG A 316 5.74 30.36 -24.10
CA ARG A 316 6.84 31.30 -23.86
C ARG A 316 8.17 30.66 -24.24
N GLY A 317 8.31 29.35 -24.05
CA GLY A 317 9.52 28.61 -24.38
C GLY A 317 10.66 28.86 -23.39
N ASN A 318 10.34 29.38 -22.21
CA ASN A 318 11.31 29.54 -21.14
C ASN A 318 11.76 28.17 -20.62
N PRO A 319 13.02 28.04 -20.16
CA PRO A 319 13.44 26.90 -19.36
C PRO A 319 12.52 26.74 -18.14
N LEU A 320 12.10 25.50 -17.87
CA LEU A 320 11.26 25.16 -16.73
C LEU A 320 11.98 24.17 -15.83
N HIS A 321 11.91 24.42 -14.54
CA HIS A 321 12.56 23.65 -13.49
C HIS A 321 11.55 23.05 -12.51
N LEU A 322 11.85 21.86 -11.99
CA LEU A 322 11.00 21.17 -11.03
C LEU A 322 10.95 21.96 -9.71
N CYS A 323 9.75 22.40 -9.33
CA CYS A 323 9.49 22.96 -8.02
C CYS A 323 9.15 21.82 -7.05
N SER A 324 10.12 21.41 -6.23
CA SER A 324 9.96 20.30 -5.28
C SER A 324 8.79 20.51 -4.32
N GLU A 325 8.52 21.75 -3.91
CA GLU A 325 7.39 22.08 -3.02
C GLU A 325 6.04 21.77 -3.67
N ARG A 326 5.84 22.19 -4.93
CA ARG A 326 4.61 21.90 -5.68
C ARG A 326 4.45 20.41 -5.94
N TYR A 327 5.55 19.71 -6.24
CA TYR A 327 5.50 18.27 -6.45
C TYR A 327 5.14 17.50 -5.18
N GLN A 328 5.76 17.86 -4.05
CA GLN A 328 5.41 17.30 -2.74
C GLN A 328 3.95 17.58 -2.36
N LYS A 329 3.37 18.71 -2.77
CA LYS A 329 1.95 18.98 -2.55
C LYS A 329 1.06 17.99 -3.30
N ILE A 330 1.37 17.69 -4.56
CA ILE A 330 0.68 16.67 -5.36
C ILE A 330 0.84 15.29 -4.71
N GLU A 331 2.06 14.94 -4.29
CA GLU A 331 2.33 13.67 -3.63
C GLU A 331 1.56 13.53 -2.31
N ARG A 332 1.49 14.59 -1.49
CA ARG A 332 0.70 14.60 -0.25
C ARG A 332 -0.79 14.42 -0.53
N LEU A 333 -1.35 15.12 -1.52
CA LEU A 333 -2.75 14.96 -1.93
C LEU A 333 -3.06 13.52 -2.34
N TRP A 334 -2.16 12.89 -3.10
CA TRP A 334 -2.29 11.49 -3.51
C TRP A 334 -2.21 10.53 -2.32
N ARG A 335 -1.21 10.68 -1.44
CA ARG A 335 -1.03 9.86 -0.24
C ARG A 335 -2.21 9.95 0.73
N GLN A 336 -2.88 11.10 0.77
CA GLN A 336 -4.06 11.34 1.62
C GLN A 336 -5.38 10.94 0.94
N HIS A 337 -5.33 10.35 -0.27
CA HIS A 337 -6.51 10.01 -1.08
C HIS A 337 -7.41 11.22 -1.39
N GLY A 338 -6.89 12.45 -1.37
CA GLY A 338 -7.64 13.69 -1.57
C GLY A 338 -7.91 14.05 -3.03
N ILE A 339 -7.41 13.27 -4.00
CA ILE A 339 -7.51 13.60 -5.44
C ILE A 339 -8.98 13.65 -5.91
N ALA A 340 -9.81 12.71 -5.46
CA ALA A 340 -11.22 12.69 -5.82
C ALA A 340 -11.98 13.92 -5.30
N GLU A 341 -11.61 14.41 -4.11
CA GLU A 341 -12.17 15.62 -3.53
C GLU A 341 -11.79 16.87 -4.35
N VAL A 342 -10.51 16.99 -4.73
CA VAL A 342 -10.04 18.08 -5.60
C VAL A 342 -10.75 18.07 -6.94
N ILE A 343 -10.99 16.90 -7.53
CA ILE A 343 -11.78 16.77 -8.76
C ILE A 343 -13.22 17.25 -8.53
N GLY A 344 -13.86 16.82 -7.44
CA GLY A 344 -15.22 17.24 -7.08
C GLY A 344 -15.36 18.76 -7.00
N HIS A 345 -14.53 19.41 -6.18
CA HIS A 345 -14.52 20.86 -6.03
C HIS A 345 -14.26 21.60 -7.35
N ALA A 346 -13.33 21.10 -8.17
CA ALA A 346 -13.02 21.69 -9.46
C ALA A 346 -14.16 21.54 -10.48
N GLN A 347 -14.88 20.41 -10.48
CA GLN A 347 -16.04 20.21 -11.34
C GLN A 347 -17.21 21.10 -10.93
N GLU A 348 -17.45 21.27 -9.63
CA GLU A 348 -18.47 22.19 -9.11
C GLU A 348 -18.18 23.64 -9.48
N ALA A 349 -16.92 24.09 -9.36
CA ALA A 349 -16.52 25.44 -9.74
C ALA A 349 -16.62 25.71 -11.25
N ASN A 350 -16.49 24.67 -12.09
CA ASN A 350 -16.44 24.78 -13.55
C ASN A 350 -17.74 24.34 -14.26
N GLN A 351 -18.87 24.21 -13.56
CA GLN A 351 -20.15 23.77 -14.14
C GLN A 351 -20.64 24.61 -15.33
N THR A 352 -20.11 25.82 -15.52
CA THR A 352 -20.47 26.76 -16.61
C THR A 352 -19.57 26.67 -17.84
N LEU A 353 -18.49 25.89 -17.83
CA LEU A 353 -17.56 25.72 -18.95
C LEU A 353 -17.91 24.47 -19.78
N VAL A 354 -17.52 24.47 -21.06
CA VAL A 354 -17.71 23.33 -21.98
C VAL A 354 -17.21 22.05 -21.31
N ALA A 355 -18.11 21.07 -21.16
CA ALA A 355 -17.80 19.79 -20.53
C ALA A 355 -16.66 19.10 -21.31
N ILE A 356 -15.50 18.99 -20.68
CA ILE A 356 -14.40 18.18 -21.19
C ILE A 356 -14.84 16.72 -21.12
N ASP A 357 -14.70 16.00 -22.22
CA ASP A 357 -14.96 14.57 -22.25
C ASP A 357 -13.78 13.81 -21.62
N TRP A 358 -13.90 13.54 -20.32
CA TRP A 358 -12.87 12.82 -19.57
C TRP A 358 -12.78 11.32 -19.96
N GLN A 359 -13.80 10.79 -20.63
CA GLN A 359 -13.85 9.37 -21.00
C GLN A 359 -12.83 9.03 -22.07
N HIS A 360 -12.56 9.95 -22.99
CA HIS A 360 -11.65 9.75 -24.12
C HIS A 360 -10.20 10.18 -23.85
N LEU A 361 -9.84 10.37 -22.57
CA LEU A 361 -8.52 10.85 -22.14
C LEU A 361 -7.38 9.84 -22.15
#